data_AF-A0A670J375-F1
#
_entry.id   AF-A0A670J375-F1
#
_cell.length_a   1.000
_cell.length_b   1.000
_cell.length_c   1.000
_cell.angle_alpha   90.00
_cell.angle_beta   90.00
_cell.angle_gamma   90.00
#
_symmetry.space_group_name_H-M   'P 1'
#
loop_
_entity.id
_entity.type
_entity.pdbx_description
1 polymer ?
#
loop_
_entity_poly.entity_id
_entity_poly.type
_entity_poly.pdbx_seq_one_letter_code
_entity_poly.pdbx_strand_id
1 'polypeptide(L)'
;MNNDSFSLCPPQACLSSLLQRMPLLSDVHLELPLPDPPPHRLALVSGSYRYYHYGCDGVDDRGWGCGYRTLQTVCSWLPPSVEKTLPRPVPSLQEIQNALVEIGDKPASFAGSRDWMGTVEAALCLDHFYSVPGKVVHVPHGRELERELEALHAHFQGGGGPVMMGGDRDNSSKGLLGVCSGPEGRHHLLVLDPHYYGQAGSLTREELQAQRWVHWRELALFEAGSFYNLCFPQFRAKGCPV
;
A
#
# COMPACT_ATOMS: atom_id res chain seq x y z
N MET A 1 25.11 -62.68 -5.76
CA MET A 1 24.00 -62.08 -4.99
C MET A 1 24.57 -60.84 -4.33
N ASN A 2 24.15 -59.67 -4.79
CA ASN A 2 24.00 -58.44 -4.00
C ASN A 2 23.32 -57.43 -4.92
N ASN A 3 22.12 -57.04 -4.49
CA ASN A 3 21.18 -56.16 -5.14
C ASN A 3 21.33 -54.82 -4.43
N ASP A 4 22.00 -53.84 -5.05
CA ASP A 4 22.02 -52.47 -4.53
C ASP A 4 21.10 -51.60 -5.38
N SER A 5 19.89 -51.44 -4.84
CA SER A 5 18.84 -50.57 -5.34
C SER A 5 19.26 -49.11 -5.18
N PHE A 6 19.66 -48.46 -6.28
CA PHE A 6 19.74 -47.00 -6.33
C PHE A 6 18.32 -46.42 -6.32
N SER A 7 17.87 -45.99 -5.14
CA SER A 7 16.68 -45.16 -4.99
C SER A 7 16.98 -43.75 -5.50
N LEU A 8 16.57 -43.47 -6.74
CA LEU A 8 16.50 -42.11 -7.28
C LEU A 8 15.28 -41.42 -6.68
N CYS A 9 15.48 -40.62 -5.64
CA CYS A 9 14.48 -39.68 -5.17
C CYS A 9 14.43 -38.48 -6.14
N PRO A 10 13.27 -38.07 -6.68
CA PRO A 10 13.23 -36.96 -7.64
C PRO A 10 13.41 -35.60 -6.94
N PRO A 11 13.98 -34.59 -7.62
CA PRO A 11 14.14 -33.24 -7.08
C PRO A 11 12.81 -32.46 -7.22
N GLN A 12 11.77 -32.91 -6.53
CA GLN A 12 10.50 -32.14 -6.43
C GLN A 12 10.48 -31.21 -5.21
N ALA A 13 11.38 -31.41 -4.24
CA ALA A 13 11.47 -30.56 -3.05
C ALA A 13 12.19 -29.20 -3.29
N CYS A 14 12.80 -29.00 -4.46
CA CYS A 14 13.60 -27.80 -4.75
C CYS A 14 12.83 -26.69 -5.49
N LEU A 15 11.67 -26.99 -6.09
CA LEU A 15 10.81 -25.99 -6.73
C LEU A 15 9.69 -25.48 -5.81
N SER A 16 9.36 -26.23 -4.75
CA SER A 16 8.37 -25.83 -3.75
C SER A 16 8.91 -24.85 -2.69
N SER A 17 10.23 -24.59 -2.67
CA SER A 17 10.89 -23.69 -1.71
C SER A 17 11.24 -22.31 -2.28
N LEU A 18 11.03 -22.07 -3.58
CA LEU A 18 11.44 -20.83 -4.27
C LEU A 18 10.36 -19.74 -4.35
N LEU A 19 9.22 -19.94 -3.70
CA LEU A 19 8.27 -18.88 -3.38
C LEU A 19 7.90 -19.03 -1.91
N GLN A 20 8.78 -18.59 -1.02
CA GLN A 20 8.34 -18.14 0.30
C GLN A 20 7.37 -16.97 0.04
N ARG A 21 6.11 -17.28 -0.23
CA ARG A 21 5.03 -16.30 -0.24
C ARG A 21 4.99 -15.78 1.19
N MET A 22 5.54 -14.59 1.41
CA MET A 22 5.36 -13.88 2.68
C MET A 22 3.86 -13.88 2.98
N PRO A 23 3.40 -14.49 4.09
CA PRO A 23 1.97 -14.67 4.38
C PRO A 23 1.36 -13.35 4.88
N LEU A 24 1.40 -12.32 4.04
CA LEU A 24 0.79 -11.03 4.31
C LEU A 24 -0.73 -11.15 4.22
N LEU A 25 -1.43 -10.49 5.15
CA LEU A 25 -2.87 -10.38 5.10
C LEU A 25 -3.32 -9.62 3.86
N SER A 26 -4.43 -10.07 3.28
CA SER A 26 -5.08 -9.40 2.15
C SER A 26 -6.39 -8.76 2.61
N ASP A 27 -6.72 -7.61 2.00
CA ASP A 27 -8.02 -6.95 2.13
C ASP A 27 -8.44 -6.78 3.60
N VAL A 28 -7.51 -6.27 4.42
CA VAL A 28 -7.65 -6.16 5.88
C VAL A 28 -8.78 -5.23 6.33
N HIS A 29 -9.28 -4.40 5.41
CA HIS A 29 -10.43 -3.52 5.66
C HIS A 29 -11.78 -4.22 5.60
N LEU A 30 -11.86 -5.43 5.05
CA LEU A 30 -13.11 -6.18 4.99
C LEU A 30 -13.64 -6.43 6.40
N GLU A 31 -14.97 -6.36 6.55
CA GLU A 31 -15.68 -6.56 7.82
C GLU A 31 -15.40 -5.51 8.90
N LEU A 32 -14.59 -4.48 8.60
CA LEU A 32 -14.43 -3.34 9.49
C LEU A 32 -15.78 -2.59 9.61
N PRO A 33 -16.28 -2.33 10.83
CA PRO A 33 -17.51 -1.57 11.02
C PRO A 33 -17.45 -0.18 10.39
N LEU A 34 -18.56 0.26 9.81
CA LEU A 34 -18.71 1.63 9.31
C LEU A 34 -18.73 2.63 10.48
N PRO A 35 -18.37 3.91 10.23
CA PRO A 35 -18.55 4.97 11.21
C PRO A 35 -20.01 5.08 11.68
N ASP A 36 -20.19 5.50 12.94
CA ASP A 36 -21.49 5.79 13.55
C ASP A 36 -21.64 7.33 13.71
N PRO A 37 -22.71 7.96 13.20
CA PRO A 37 -23.83 7.38 12.43
C PRO A 37 -23.41 6.86 11.05
N PRO A 38 -24.14 5.88 10.48
CA PRO A 38 -23.84 5.30 9.18
C PRO A 38 -23.71 6.37 8.07
N PRO A 39 -22.72 6.24 7.17
CA PRO A 39 -22.54 7.17 6.07
C PRO A 39 -23.65 7.04 5.02
N HIS A 40 -24.03 8.16 4.39
CA HIS A 40 -24.96 8.17 3.26
C HIS A 40 -24.26 7.98 1.90
N ARG A 41 -22.93 8.13 1.86
CA ARG A 41 -22.10 7.86 0.67
C ARG A 41 -20.82 7.14 1.08
N LEU A 42 -20.47 6.09 0.36
CA LEU A 42 -19.31 5.23 0.62
C LEU A 42 -18.66 4.87 -0.71
N ALA A 43 -17.33 4.96 -0.77
CA ALA A 43 -16.53 4.43 -1.86
C ALA A 43 -15.28 3.75 -1.28
N LEU A 44 -15.06 2.49 -1.66
CA LEU A 44 -13.95 1.66 -1.19
C LEU A 44 -13.09 1.21 -2.36
N VAL A 45 -11.85 0.85 -2.06
CA VAL A 45 -10.94 0.19 -2.99
C VAL A 45 -11.59 -1.04 -3.61
N SER A 46 -11.45 -1.18 -4.93
CA SER A 46 -11.88 -2.36 -5.67
C SER A 46 -10.70 -3.29 -5.95
N GLY A 47 -10.91 -4.59 -6.02
CA GLY A 47 -9.83 -5.56 -6.20
C GLY A 47 -9.12 -5.88 -4.90
N SER A 48 -8.05 -6.68 -4.98
CA SER A 48 -7.34 -7.18 -3.79
C SER A 48 -5.97 -6.53 -3.62
N TYR A 49 -5.57 -6.28 -2.38
CA TYR A 49 -4.23 -5.79 -2.03
C TYR A 49 -3.69 -6.54 -0.79
N ARG A 50 -2.38 -6.42 -0.56
CA ARG A 50 -1.70 -6.96 0.63
C ARG A 50 -1.24 -5.86 1.57
N TYR A 51 -1.28 -6.16 2.87
CA TYR A 51 -0.83 -5.26 3.93
C TYR A 51 0.69 -5.36 4.14
N TYR A 52 1.45 -4.47 3.52
CA TYR A 52 2.87 -4.30 3.78
C TYR A 52 3.08 -3.34 4.94
N HIS A 53 4.00 -3.68 5.83
CA HIS A 53 4.23 -3.00 7.10
C HIS A 53 5.68 -3.21 7.56
N TYR A 54 6.10 -2.52 8.62
CA TYR A 54 7.48 -2.62 9.10
C TYR A 54 7.87 -4.06 9.46
N GLY A 55 9.08 -4.46 9.05
CA GLY A 55 9.64 -5.77 9.39
C GLY A 55 9.04 -6.95 8.62
N CYS A 56 8.03 -6.75 7.77
CA CYS A 56 7.23 -7.84 7.22
C CYS A 56 8.04 -8.81 6.33
N ASP A 57 9.14 -8.34 5.75
CA ASP A 57 10.07 -9.08 4.90
C ASP A 57 11.45 -9.33 5.57
N GLY A 58 11.54 -9.12 6.89
CA GLY A 58 12.76 -9.32 7.67
C GLY A 58 13.68 -8.09 7.74
N VAL A 59 13.40 -7.01 6.99
CA VAL A 59 14.16 -5.76 7.09
C VAL A 59 13.61 -4.90 8.23
N ASP A 60 14.45 -4.52 9.20
CA ASP A 60 14.06 -3.54 10.23
C ASP A 60 14.06 -2.12 9.65
N ASP A 61 12.90 -1.73 9.14
CA ASP A 61 12.67 -0.45 8.48
C ASP A 61 11.88 0.56 9.34
N ARG A 62 11.81 0.32 10.65
CA ARG A 62 11.14 1.23 11.59
C ARG A 62 11.76 2.63 11.54
N GLY A 63 10.90 3.63 11.42
CA GLY A 63 11.28 5.05 11.43
C GLY A 63 11.70 5.62 10.08
N TRP A 64 11.78 4.81 9.02
CA TRP A 64 12.15 5.29 7.68
C TRP A 64 11.42 4.59 6.52
N GLY A 65 10.89 3.40 6.77
CA GLY A 65 10.31 2.53 5.75
C GLY A 65 8.87 2.81 5.34
N CYS A 66 8.12 3.68 6.04
CA CYS A 66 6.66 3.75 5.88
C CYS A 66 6.22 4.10 4.45
N GLY A 67 6.96 4.98 3.78
CA GLY A 67 6.73 5.32 2.38
C GLY A 67 6.88 4.11 1.46
N TYR A 68 7.95 3.32 1.67
CA TYR A 68 8.19 2.08 0.93
C TYR A 68 7.09 1.06 1.16
N ARG A 69 6.67 0.83 2.41
CA ARG A 69 5.60 -0.12 2.75
C ARG A 69 4.26 0.27 2.17
N THR A 70 3.96 1.57 2.19
CA THR A 70 2.74 2.09 1.56
C THR A 70 2.78 1.87 0.04
N LEU A 71 3.92 2.17 -0.61
CA LEU A 71 4.12 1.89 -2.04
C LEU A 71 3.99 0.39 -2.34
N GLN A 72 4.57 -0.49 -1.53
CA GLN A 72 4.45 -1.94 -1.70
C GLN A 72 2.99 -2.41 -1.63
N THR A 73 2.17 -1.85 -0.73
CA THR A 73 0.72 -2.10 -0.71
C THR A 73 0.05 -1.65 -2.02
N VAL A 74 0.37 -0.46 -2.54
CA VAL A 74 -0.15 0.00 -3.85
C VAL A 74 0.29 -0.94 -4.98
N CYS A 75 1.56 -1.32 -5.02
CA CYS A 75 2.12 -2.24 -6.01
C CYS A 75 1.47 -3.64 -5.95
N SER A 76 1.09 -4.10 -4.76
CA SER A 76 0.44 -5.41 -4.58
C SER A 76 -0.97 -5.49 -5.17
N TRP A 77 -1.61 -4.33 -5.38
CA TRP A 77 -2.91 -4.19 -6.00
C TRP A 77 -2.84 -4.15 -7.53
N LEU A 78 -1.72 -3.67 -8.08
CA LEU A 78 -1.55 -3.57 -9.53
C LEU A 78 -1.46 -4.94 -10.18
N PRO A 79 -2.01 -5.08 -11.40
CA PRO A 79 -1.90 -6.33 -12.13
C PRO A 79 -0.43 -6.59 -12.53
N PRO A 80 -0.10 -7.84 -12.87
CA PRO A 80 1.09 -8.15 -13.65
C PRO A 80 1.27 -7.18 -14.82
N SER A 81 2.47 -6.60 -14.96
CA SER A 81 2.82 -5.76 -16.11
C SER A 81 2.58 -6.54 -17.41
N VAL A 82 1.83 -5.95 -18.34
CA VAL A 82 1.43 -6.57 -19.62
C VAL A 82 2.62 -6.79 -20.54
N GLU A 83 3.67 -5.97 -20.41
CA GLU A 83 4.90 -6.08 -21.21
C GLU A 83 5.78 -7.26 -20.80
N LYS A 84 5.55 -7.83 -19.61
CA LYS A 84 6.37 -8.91 -19.05
C LYS A 84 5.63 -10.23 -19.11
N THR A 85 6.29 -11.25 -19.64
CA THR A 85 5.77 -12.63 -19.75
C THR A 85 5.53 -13.29 -18.40
N LEU A 86 6.05 -12.72 -17.31
CA LEU A 86 5.83 -13.17 -15.93
C LEU A 86 5.30 -12.03 -15.06
N PRO A 87 4.41 -12.32 -14.08
CA PRO A 87 3.99 -11.36 -13.08
C PRO A 87 5.19 -10.70 -12.40
N ARG A 88 5.26 -9.36 -12.46
CA ARG A 88 6.28 -8.62 -11.70
C ARG A 88 5.96 -8.73 -10.21
N PRO A 89 6.87 -9.25 -9.37
CA PRO A 89 6.68 -9.24 -7.93
C PRO A 89 6.65 -7.80 -7.41
N VAL A 90 6.06 -7.60 -6.23
CA VAL A 90 6.16 -6.32 -5.51
C VAL A 90 7.63 -6.05 -5.21
N PRO A 91 8.16 -4.86 -5.54
CA PRO A 91 9.58 -4.57 -5.34
C PRO A 91 9.94 -4.48 -3.86
N SER A 92 11.14 -4.95 -3.52
CA SER A 92 11.77 -4.77 -2.21
C SER A 92 12.17 -3.31 -1.98
N LEU A 93 12.46 -2.95 -0.73
CA LEU A 93 12.97 -1.61 -0.37
C LEU A 93 14.25 -1.27 -1.16
N GLN A 94 15.16 -2.24 -1.30
CA GLN A 94 16.40 -2.05 -2.06
C GLN A 94 16.14 -1.82 -3.55
N GLU A 95 15.21 -2.57 -4.17
CA GLU A 95 14.84 -2.36 -5.57
C GLU A 95 14.23 -0.98 -5.78
N ILE A 96 13.37 -0.52 -4.85
CA ILE A 96 12.79 0.84 -4.89
C ILE A 96 13.90 1.90 -4.84
N GLN A 97 14.85 1.77 -3.91
CA GLN A 97 15.98 2.70 -3.82
C GLN A 97 16.83 2.70 -5.08
N ASN A 98 17.16 1.52 -5.62
CA ASN A 98 17.93 1.39 -6.84
C ASN A 98 17.21 2.03 -8.04
N ALA A 99 15.89 1.86 -8.14
CA ALA A 99 15.10 2.48 -9.20
C ALA A 99 15.13 4.01 -9.11
N LEU A 100 15.04 4.60 -7.92
CA LEU A 100 15.11 6.06 -7.75
C LEU A 100 16.49 6.62 -8.12
N VAL A 101 17.56 5.85 -7.90
CA VAL A 101 18.90 6.19 -8.39
C VAL A 101 18.98 6.07 -9.91
N GLU A 102 18.46 4.99 -10.49
CA GLU A 102 18.46 4.75 -11.94
C GLU A 102 17.68 5.82 -12.72
N ILE A 103 16.54 6.26 -12.17
CA ILE A 103 15.72 7.35 -12.73
C ILE A 103 16.46 8.70 -12.66
N GLY A 104 17.45 8.84 -11.77
CA GLY A 104 18.19 10.08 -11.54
C GLY A 104 17.51 11.04 -10.54
N ASP A 105 16.49 10.57 -9.81
CA ASP A 105 15.82 11.36 -8.75
C ASP A 105 16.68 11.45 -7.49
N LYS A 106 17.42 10.37 -7.17
CA LYS A 106 18.27 10.27 -5.98
C LYS A 106 19.74 10.05 -6.33
N PRO A 107 20.68 10.51 -5.49
CA PRO A 107 22.10 10.22 -5.68
C PRO A 107 22.40 8.74 -5.39
N ALA A 108 23.51 8.22 -5.92
CA ALA A 108 23.92 6.81 -5.72
C ALA A 108 24.03 6.39 -4.25
N SER A 109 24.30 7.33 -3.33
CA SER A 109 24.35 7.08 -1.88
C SER A 109 22.99 6.73 -1.25
N PHE A 110 21.88 6.97 -1.97
CA PHE A 110 20.54 6.63 -1.50
C PHE A 110 20.30 5.11 -1.52
N ALA A 111 20.92 4.39 -2.45
CA ALA A 111 20.84 2.93 -2.52
C ALA A 111 21.50 2.29 -1.29
N GLY A 112 20.74 1.50 -0.54
CA GLY A 112 21.19 0.89 0.71
C GLY A 112 21.15 1.84 1.92
N SER A 113 20.64 3.07 1.75
CA SER A 113 20.43 4.01 2.85
C SER A 113 19.20 3.65 3.69
N ARG A 114 18.98 4.43 4.76
CA ARG A 114 17.74 4.42 5.55
C ARG A 114 16.95 5.72 5.38
N ASP A 115 17.09 6.35 4.22
CA ASP A 115 16.38 7.57 3.92
C ASP A 115 14.91 7.27 3.59
N TRP A 116 14.01 8.17 3.99
CA TRP A 116 12.59 8.08 3.71
C TRP A 116 12.28 8.43 2.24
N MET A 117 11.10 8.03 1.78
CA MET A 117 10.54 8.41 0.48
C MET A 117 9.11 8.92 0.62
N GLY A 118 8.70 9.83 -0.25
CA GLY A 118 7.37 10.42 -0.27
C GLY A 118 6.51 9.99 -1.46
N THR A 119 5.43 10.74 -1.67
CA THR A 119 4.47 10.52 -2.75
C THR A 119 5.02 10.77 -4.15
N VAL A 120 6.02 11.63 -4.27
CA VAL A 120 6.66 11.93 -5.57
C VAL A 120 7.49 10.74 -6.01
N GLU A 121 8.36 10.25 -5.14
CA GLU A 121 9.14 9.03 -5.36
C GLU A 121 8.22 7.84 -5.62
N ALA A 122 7.11 7.72 -4.89
CA ALA A 122 6.12 6.68 -5.14
C ALA A 122 5.54 6.75 -6.56
N ALA A 123 5.19 7.95 -7.05
CA ALA A 123 4.70 8.13 -8.41
C ALA A 123 5.73 7.71 -9.48
N LEU A 124 7.00 8.08 -9.28
CA LEU A 124 8.11 7.67 -10.15
C LEU A 124 8.28 6.14 -10.17
N CYS A 125 8.22 5.51 -9.00
CA CYS A 125 8.30 4.06 -8.90
C CYS A 125 7.12 3.35 -9.55
N LEU A 126 5.88 3.83 -9.37
CA LEU A 126 4.72 3.20 -10.01
C LEU A 126 4.87 3.16 -11.54
N ASP A 127 5.34 4.25 -12.13
CA ASP A 127 5.60 4.33 -13.57
C ASP A 127 6.76 3.41 -13.98
N HIS A 128 7.90 3.48 -13.29
CA HIS A 128 9.07 2.65 -13.58
C HIS A 128 8.80 1.14 -13.44
N PHE A 129 8.08 0.72 -12.39
CA PHE A 129 7.88 -0.69 -12.09
C PHE A 129 6.75 -1.31 -12.92
N TYR A 130 5.66 -0.57 -13.15
CA TYR A 130 4.40 -1.10 -13.67
C TYR A 130 3.85 -0.35 -14.89
N SER A 131 4.49 0.71 -15.36
CA SER A 131 3.98 1.58 -16.43
C SER A 131 2.61 2.18 -16.05
N VAL A 132 2.43 2.46 -14.76
CA VAL A 132 1.21 3.07 -14.21
C VAL A 132 1.55 4.45 -13.67
N PRO A 133 1.09 5.54 -14.31
CA PRO A 133 1.35 6.88 -13.82
C PRO A 133 0.76 7.09 -12.41
N GLY A 134 1.51 7.74 -11.53
CA GLY A 134 1.00 8.25 -10.26
C GLY A 134 0.62 9.73 -10.37
N LYS A 135 -0.65 10.08 -10.15
CA LYS A 135 -1.07 11.49 -10.06
C LYS A 135 -0.85 11.98 -8.63
N VAL A 136 0.09 12.92 -8.47
CA VAL A 136 0.31 13.58 -7.17
C VAL A 136 -0.59 14.81 -7.04
N VAL A 137 -1.30 14.90 -5.91
CA VAL A 137 -2.12 16.06 -5.53
C VAL A 137 -1.56 16.63 -4.23
N HIS A 138 -1.22 17.91 -4.25
CA HIS A 138 -0.75 18.64 -3.09
C HIS A 138 -1.91 19.38 -2.42
N VAL A 139 -2.11 19.13 -1.13
CA VAL A 139 -3.07 19.79 -0.27
C VAL A 139 -2.30 20.65 0.73
N PRO A 140 -2.27 21.99 0.58
CA PRO A 140 -1.41 22.87 1.37
C PRO A 140 -1.71 22.89 2.87
N HIS A 141 -2.97 22.63 3.26
CA HIS A 141 -3.41 22.62 4.65
C HIS A 141 -4.39 21.47 4.90
N GLY A 142 -4.30 20.78 6.04
CA GLY A 142 -5.14 19.63 6.37
C GLY A 142 -6.64 19.92 6.35
N ARG A 143 -7.03 21.14 6.72
CA ARG A 143 -8.42 21.61 6.61
C ARG A 143 -8.96 21.61 5.16
N GLU A 144 -8.08 21.60 4.17
CA GLU A 144 -8.43 21.60 2.75
C GLU A 144 -8.55 20.18 2.17
N LEU A 145 -8.27 19.12 2.95
CA LEU A 145 -8.52 17.73 2.53
C LEU A 145 -9.97 17.50 2.10
N GLU A 146 -10.90 18.29 2.64
CA GLU A 146 -12.33 18.22 2.28
C GLU A 146 -12.56 18.49 0.79
N ARG A 147 -11.69 19.32 0.16
CA ARG A 147 -11.77 19.63 -1.27
C ARG A 147 -11.46 18.42 -2.16
N GLU A 148 -10.75 17.43 -1.62
CA GLU A 148 -10.36 16.22 -2.34
C GLU A 148 -11.39 15.07 -2.21
N LEU A 149 -12.48 15.27 -1.44
CA LEU A 149 -13.48 14.22 -1.23
C LEU A 149 -14.12 13.73 -2.53
N GLU A 150 -14.50 14.64 -3.43
CA GLU A 150 -15.09 14.24 -4.72
C GLU A 150 -14.09 13.49 -5.60
N ALA A 151 -12.81 13.90 -5.59
CA ALA A 151 -11.76 13.21 -6.32
C ALA A 151 -11.52 11.80 -5.76
N LEU A 152 -11.53 11.63 -4.43
CA LEU A 152 -11.42 10.34 -3.76
C LEU A 152 -12.61 9.44 -4.07
N HIS A 153 -13.83 9.96 -3.98
CA HIS A 153 -15.05 9.20 -4.33
C HIS A 153 -14.98 8.75 -5.79
N ALA A 154 -14.73 9.66 -6.73
CA ALA A 154 -14.63 9.33 -8.14
C ALA A 154 -13.51 8.32 -8.43
N HIS A 155 -12.38 8.42 -7.71
CA HIS A 155 -11.27 7.48 -7.85
C HIS A 155 -11.68 6.06 -7.44
N PHE A 156 -12.21 5.87 -6.24
CA PHE A 156 -12.58 4.55 -5.75
C PHE A 156 -13.79 3.97 -6.51
N GLN A 157 -14.83 4.78 -6.76
CA GLN A 157 -16.00 4.37 -7.57
C GLN A 157 -15.61 3.97 -9.00
N GLY A 158 -14.59 4.62 -9.56
CA GLY A 158 -14.07 4.31 -10.89
C GLY A 158 -13.23 3.03 -10.96
N GLY A 159 -13.07 2.30 -9.85
CA GLY A 159 -12.23 1.10 -9.78
C GLY A 159 -10.77 1.39 -9.44
N GLY A 160 -10.51 2.51 -8.77
CA GLY A 160 -9.18 2.92 -8.31
C GLY A 160 -8.65 2.10 -7.13
N GLY A 161 -7.33 2.05 -7.03
CA GLY A 161 -6.60 1.31 -6.00
C GLY A 161 -6.30 2.12 -4.74
N PRO A 162 -5.51 1.56 -3.80
CA PRO A 162 -5.01 2.28 -2.64
C PRO A 162 -4.30 3.58 -3.04
N VAL A 163 -4.56 4.66 -2.31
CA VAL A 163 -3.91 5.97 -2.52
C VAL A 163 -2.88 6.17 -1.42
N MET A 164 -1.63 6.48 -1.77
CA MET A 164 -0.63 6.83 -0.76
C MET A 164 -0.86 8.27 -0.29
N MET A 165 -0.89 8.48 1.02
CA MET A 165 -0.95 9.80 1.65
C MET A 165 0.33 10.02 2.47
N GLY A 166 1.07 11.08 2.16
CA GLY A 166 2.18 11.58 2.98
C GLY A 166 1.83 12.93 3.59
N GLY A 167 2.36 13.22 4.77
CA GLY A 167 2.23 14.51 5.45
C GLY A 167 3.58 14.98 6.01
N ASP A 168 3.67 16.27 6.31
CA ASP A 168 4.89 16.90 6.88
C ASP A 168 5.08 16.52 8.35
N ARG A 169 4.18 17.01 9.22
CA ARG A 169 4.37 16.98 10.67
C ARG A 169 4.18 15.61 11.30
N ASP A 170 3.51 14.69 10.60
CA ASP A 170 3.38 13.32 11.07
C ASP A 170 4.52 12.42 10.58
N ASN A 171 5.35 12.86 9.62
CA ASN A 171 6.40 12.07 8.96
C ASN A 171 5.95 10.61 8.67
N SER A 172 4.67 10.44 8.35
CA SER A 172 4.01 9.14 8.39
C SER A 172 3.21 8.94 7.10
N SER A 173 3.76 8.09 6.24
CA SER A 173 3.03 7.59 5.08
C SER A 173 1.93 6.62 5.53
N LYS A 174 0.77 6.71 4.87
CA LYS A 174 -0.42 5.88 5.10
C LYS A 174 -1.09 5.55 3.78
N GLY A 175 -1.72 4.38 3.70
CA GLY A 175 -2.62 4.06 2.60
C GLY A 175 -4.03 4.57 2.87
N LEU A 176 -4.70 5.11 1.86
CA LEU A 176 -6.15 5.33 1.87
C LEU A 176 -6.81 4.24 1.04
N LEU A 177 -7.77 3.55 1.63
CA LEU A 177 -8.49 2.44 1.03
C LEU A 177 -9.95 2.78 0.72
N GLY A 178 -10.39 3.98 1.06
CA GLY A 178 -11.76 4.40 0.87
C GLY A 178 -12.07 5.73 1.52
N VAL A 179 -13.27 6.21 1.23
CA VAL A 179 -13.84 7.47 1.72
C VAL A 179 -15.32 7.28 1.99
N CYS A 180 -15.83 7.89 3.05
CA CYS A 180 -17.26 7.94 3.31
C CYS A 180 -17.70 9.33 3.76
N SER A 181 -18.98 9.63 3.56
CA SER A 181 -19.62 10.89 3.92
C SER A 181 -20.91 10.59 4.66
N GLY A 182 -21.01 11.10 5.88
CA GLY A 182 -22.13 10.92 6.78
C GLY A 182 -22.91 12.20 7.03
N PRO A 183 -23.94 12.14 7.90
CA PRO A 183 -24.71 13.30 8.33
C PRO A 183 -23.82 14.45 8.85
N GLU A 184 -24.36 15.67 8.82
CA GLU A 184 -23.74 16.86 9.44
C GLU A 184 -22.33 17.20 8.93
N GLY A 185 -21.99 16.81 7.69
CA GLY A 185 -20.66 17.08 7.12
C GLY A 185 -19.54 16.22 7.71
N ARG A 186 -19.88 15.10 8.36
CA ARG A 186 -18.88 14.17 8.91
C ARG A 186 -18.33 13.25 7.83
N HIS A 187 -17.13 13.58 7.37
CA HIS A 187 -16.41 12.79 6.37
C HIS A 187 -15.31 11.95 7.02
N HIS A 188 -15.07 10.75 6.50
CA HIS A 188 -14.02 9.87 6.99
C HIS A 188 -13.18 9.31 5.84
N LEU A 189 -11.90 9.11 6.12
CA LEU A 189 -10.99 8.35 5.26
C LEU A 189 -10.71 7.00 5.91
N LEU A 190 -10.73 5.93 5.13
CA LEU A 190 -10.32 4.61 5.57
C LEU A 190 -8.80 4.51 5.45
N VAL A 191 -8.11 4.60 6.59
CA VAL A 191 -6.66 4.65 6.69
C VAL A 191 -6.10 3.26 6.95
N LEU A 192 -5.04 2.90 6.22
CA LEU A 192 -4.18 1.75 6.44
C LEU A 192 -2.80 2.25 6.88
N ASP A 193 -2.45 1.95 8.12
CA ASP A 193 -1.21 2.40 8.75
C ASP A 193 -0.11 1.32 8.60
N PRO A 194 1.00 1.59 7.89
CA PRO A 194 2.07 0.61 7.70
C PRO A 194 3.02 0.44 8.91
N HIS A 195 2.79 1.12 10.04
CA HIS A 195 3.75 1.18 11.14
C HIS A 195 3.71 -0.02 12.10
N TYR A 196 2.82 -0.99 11.90
CA TYR A 196 2.90 -2.24 12.63
C TYR A 196 4.27 -2.90 12.37
N TYR A 197 4.95 -3.30 13.44
CA TYR A 197 6.22 -4.02 13.34
C TYR A 197 6.01 -5.49 13.68
N GLY A 198 6.29 -6.37 12.71
CA GLY A 198 6.14 -7.80 12.87
C GLY A 198 6.60 -8.55 11.63
N GLN A 199 6.80 -9.85 11.76
CA GLN A 199 7.04 -10.72 10.61
C GLN A 199 5.72 -10.97 9.87
N ALA A 200 5.77 -11.21 8.57
CA ALA A 200 4.57 -11.64 7.85
C ALA A 200 3.93 -12.87 8.51
N GLY A 201 2.61 -12.81 8.74
CA GLY A 201 1.85 -13.87 9.41
C GLY A 201 1.80 -13.76 10.94
N SER A 202 2.40 -12.72 11.56
CA SER A 202 2.37 -12.53 13.02
C SER A 202 1.10 -11.83 13.55
N LEU A 203 0.16 -11.47 12.68
CA LEU A 203 -1.02 -10.68 13.03
C LEU A 203 -2.23 -11.23 12.29
N THR A 204 -3.37 -11.36 12.98
CA THR A 204 -4.67 -11.66 12.33
C THR A 204 -5.37 -10.38 11.87
N ARG A 205 -6.41 -10.49 11.03
CA ARG A 205 -7.21 -9.34 10.60
C ARG A 205 -7.91 -8.68 11.79
N GLU A 206 -8.45 -9.47 12.70
CA GLU A 206 -9.18 -9.01 13.88
C GLU A 206 -8.27 -8.22 14.82
N GLU A 207 -7.06 -8.72 15.06
CA GLU A 207 -6.05 -8.01 15.86
C GLU A 207 -5.64 -6.69 15.19
N LEU A 208 -5.46 -6.70 13.87
CA LEU A 208 -5.13 -5.53 13.06
C LEU A 208 -6.20 -4.43 13.21
N GLN A 209 -7.47 -4.81 13.10
CA GLN A 209 -8.62 -3.92 13.26
C GLN A 209 -8.80 -3.45 14.70
N ALA A 210 -8.68 -4.34 15.69
CA ALA A 210 -8.81 -4.01 17.11
C ALA A 210 -7.72 -3.01 17.57
N GLN A 211 -6.51 -3.13 17.01
CA GLN A 211 -5.39 -2.22 17.28
C GLN A 211 -5.41 -0.97 16.39
N ARG A 212 -6.41 -0.82 15.52
CA ARG A 212 -6.61 0.33 14.62
C ARG A 212 -5.49 0.52 13.58
N TRP A 213 -4.79 -0.53 13.17
CA TRP A 213 -3.86 -0.47 12.03
C TRP A 213 -4.58 -0.27 10.70
N VAL A 214 -5.86 -0.66 10.63
CA VAL A 214 -6.81 -0.22 9.61
C VAL A 214 -8.03 0.37 10.33
N HIS A 215 -8.40 1.61 10.01
CA HIS A 215 -9.50 2.29 10.69
C HIS A 215 -10.09 3.43 9.86
N TRP A 216 -11.35 3.74 10.14
CA TRP A 216 -11.95 5.00 9.71
C TRP A 216 -11.43 6.16 10.58
N ARG A 217 -10.89 7.19 9.94
CA ARG A 217 -10.45 8.43 10.57
C ARG A 217 -11.30 9.58 10.07
N GLU A 218 -11.96 10.28 11.00
CA GLU A 218 -12.71 11.48 10.69
C GLU A 218 -11.77 12.56 10.13
N LEU A 219 -12.20 13.25 9.08
CA LEU A 219 -11.39 14.24 8.38
C LEU A 219 -10.95 15.38 9.30
N ALA A 220 -11.80 15.77 10.25
CA ALA A 220 -11.52 16.79 11.26
C ALA A 220 -10.38 16.42 12.23
N LEU A 221 -10.01 15.13 12.31
CA LEU A 221 -8.89 14.66 13.15
C LEU A 221 -7.54 14.67 12.41
N PHE A 222 -7.51 15.06 11.14
CA PHE A 222 -6.25 15.35 10.45
C PHE A 222 -5.74 16.74 10.87
N GLU A 223 -4.42 16.90 10.93
CA GLU A 223 -3.79 18.12 11.45
C GLU A 223 -4.05 19.29 10.49
N ALA A 224 -4.90 20.23 10.91
CA ALA A 224 -5.40 21.31 10.05
C ALA A 224 -4.30 22.22 9.50
N GLY A 225 -3.17 22.35 10.22
CA GLY A 225 -2.02 23.17 9.82
C GLY A 225 -0.93 22.44 9.02
N SER A 226 -1.02 21.11 8.86
CA SER A 226 -0.07 20.33 8.04
C SER A 226 -0.44 20.38 6.57
N PHE A 227 0.54 20.20 5.67
CA PHE A 227 0.23 19.82 4.30
C PHE A 227 0.09 18.30 4.17
N TYR A 228 -0.62 17.87 3.12
CA TYR A 228 -0.71 16.48 2.71
C TYR A 228 -0.45 16.35 1.21
N ASN A 229 0.25 15.29 0.81
CA ASN A 229 0.35 14.88 -0.57
C ASN A 229 -0.37 13.55 -0.75
N LEU A 230 -1.14 13.43 -1.83
CA LEU A 230 -1.83 12.21 -2.22
C LEU A 230 -1.24 11.71 -3.53
N CYS A 231 -0.91 10.43 -3.64
CA CYS A 231 -0.50 9.79 -4.89
C CYS A 231 -1.56 8.78 -5.32
N PHE A 232 -2.27 9.12 -6.40
CA PHE A 232 -3.33 8.30 -6.99
C PHE A 232 -2.76 7.45 -8.13
N PRO A 233 -2.72 6.11 -8.02
CA PRO A 233 -2.34 5.25 -9.15
C PRO A 233 -3.38 5.38 -10.27
N GLN A 234 -2.93 5.73 -11.49
CA GLN A 234 -3.81 5.88 -12.67
C GLN A 234 -4.02 4.53 -13.37
N PHE A 235 -4.53 3.55 -12.62
CA PHE A 235 -4.99 2.26 -13.11
C PHE A 235 -6.42 2.03 -12.64
N ARG A 236 -7.23 1.31 -13.42
CA ARG A 236 -8.59 0.91 -13.04
C ARG A 236 -8.70 -0.60 -13.07
N ALA A 237 -9.05 -1.21 -11.93
CA ALA A 237 -9.37 -2.63 -11.90
C ALA A 237 -10.63 -2.89 -12.76
N LYS A 238 -10.58 -3.87 -13.66
CA LYS A 238 -11.77 -4.32 -14.39
C LYS A 238 -12.73 -4.94 -13.38
N GLY A 239 -13.92 -4.34 -13.25
CA GLY A 239 -14.71 -4.40 -12.03
C GLY A 239 -15.29 -5.75 -11.63
N CYS A 240 -15.71 -5.82 -10.37
CA CYS A 240 -17.07 -6.22 -10.07
C CYS A 240 -17.76 -4.99 -9.47
N PRO A 241 -18.78 -4.40 -10.10
CA PRO A 241 -19.65 -3.46 -9.39
C PRO A 241 -20.35 -4.25 -8.29
N VAL A 242 -20.23 -3.77 -7.05
CA VAL A 242 -21.14 -4.21 -5.98
C VAL A 242 -22.42 -3.42 -6.11
#